data_AF-A0A954EH43-F1
#
_entry.id   AF-A0A954EH43-F1
#
_cell.length_a   1.000
_cell.length_b   1.000
_cell.length_c   1.000
_cell.angle_alpha   90.00
_cell.angle_beta   90.00
_cell.angle_gamma   90.00
#
_symmetry.space_group_name_H-M   'P 1'
#
loop_
_entity.id
_entity.type
_entity.pdbx_description
1 polymer ?
#
loop_
_entity_poly.entity_id
_entity_poly.type
_entity_poly.pdbx_seq_one_letter_code
_entity_poly.pdbx_strand_id
1 'polypeptide(L)'
;MSETCPLRVFSLSRFRQPVCVCLMSLFLLATPARAEPQTVVATVLGKRVEVTAEPDKIGYELQQKILPQLVEKYKAAYEDECTPTPEEHQRYADWWKKQITSTQQAQSDAPIKNADPQLMSQILLPNYKFYTSLYRRYGGGRLLWQQFGVEPYDAMRHWLESEEKAESFEIPEEYHEDFYAYWNQKQTIGLSEDLKQAEDYFLNPPWSDTKLKMLSKPLPR
;
A
#
# COMPACT_ATOMS: atom_id res chain seq x y z
N MET A 1 -23.73 10.74 54.50
CA MET A 1 -22.68 9.73 54.74
C MET A 1 -21.43 10.24 54.08
N SER A 2 -20.55 10.90 54.84
CA SER A 2 -19.27 11.43 54.37
C SER A 2 -18.17 10.85 55.24
N GLU A 3 -17.26 10.09 54.63
CA GLU A 3 -16.04 9.66 55.30
C GLU A 3 -14.84 10.18 54.52
N THR A 4 -14.25 11.22 55.08
CA THR A 4 -12.90 11.70 54.84
C THR A 4 -11.89 10.74 55.47
N CYS A 5 -10.84 10.34 54.73
CA CYS A 5 -9.68 9.66 55.30
C CYS A 5 -8.40 10.49 55.05
N PRO A 6 -7.60 10.79 56.09
CA PRO A 6 -6.51 11.77 56.02
C PRO A 6 -5.14 11.17 55.69
N LEU A 7 -4.30 12.04 55.12
CA LEU A 7 -2.85 11.93 54.94
C LEU A 7 -2.13 11.51 56.23
N ARG A 8 -1.20 10.55 56.12
CA ARG A 8 -0.11 10.36 57.08
C ARG A 8 1.25 10.37 56.38
N VAL A 9 2.04 11.34 56.82
CA VAL A 9 3.47 11.55 56.59
C VAL A 9 4.26 10.39 57.21
N PHE A 10 5.21 9.82 56.46
CA PHE A 10 6.26 8.97 57.03
C PHE A 10 7.66 9.47 56.65
N SER A 11 8.30 9.98 57.68
CA SER A 11 9.73 10.04 58.03
C SER A 11 10.75 9.44 57.05
N LEU A 12 11.68 10.30 56.62
CA LEU A 12 12.97 9.94 56.03
C LEU A 12 13.88 9.31 57.10
N SER A 13 14.27 8.06 56.91
CA SER A 13 15.39 7.46 57.64
C SER A 13 16.36 6.75 56.71
N ARG A 14 17.63 6.91 57.07
CA ARG A 14 18.85 6.66 56.29
C ARG A 14 19.00 5.18 55.91
N PHE A 15 19.28 4.92 54.63
CA PHE A 15 19.99 3.70 54.21
C PHE A 15 21.23 4.09 53.41
N ARG A 16 22.40 3.89 54.03
CA ARG A 16 23.69 3.83 53.34
C ARG A 16 23.75 2.50 52.60
N GLN A 17 23.78 2.52 51.27
CA GLN A 17 24.15 1.35 50.47
C GLN A 17 25.64 1.43 50.10
N PRO A 18 26.38 0.31 50.14
CA PRO A 18 27.74 0.25 49.63
C PRO A 18 27.72 0.26 48.10
N VAL A 19 28.61 1.07 47.52
CA VAL A 19 28.82 1.20 46.08
C VAL A 19 29.38 -0.12 45.56
N CYS A 20 28.54 -0.92 44.90
CA CYS A 20 28.97 -2.08 44.13
C CYS A 20 29.41 -1.57 42.76
N VAL A 21 30.72 -1.49 42.54
CA VAL A 21 31.32 -1.13 41.25
C VAL A 21 31.09 -2.30 40.29
N CYS A 22 29.95 -2.29 39.59
CA CYS A 22 29.77 -3.12 38.39
C CYS A 22 30.71 -2.59 37.31
N LEU A 23 31.70 -3.41 36.95
CA LEU A 23 32.43 -3.30 35.69
C LEU A 23 31.41 -3.34 34.55
N MET A 24 31.04 -2.16 34.05
CA MET A 24 30.39 -1.99 32.76
C MET A 24 31.37 -2.50 31.70
N SER A 25 31.22 -3.75 31.29
CA SER A 25 31.80 -4.24 30.05
C SER A 25 31.27 -3.36 28.93
N LEU A 26 32.14 -2.47 28.45
CA LEU A 26 31.96 -1.67 27.27
C LEU A 26 31.85 -2.63 26.08
N PHE A 27 30.65 -3.15 25.80
CA PHE A 27 30.37 -3.74 24.50
C PHE A 27 30.50 -2.61 23.49
N LEU A 28 31.64 -2.57 22.80
CA LEU A 28 31.70 -1.92 21.49
C LEU A 28 30.60 -2.60 20.66
N LEU A 29 29.46 -1.93 20.54
CA LEU A 29 28.47 -2.25 19.53
C LEU A 29 29.18 -2.00 18.20
N ALA A 30 29.72 -3.06 17.59
CA ALA A 30 30.16 -3.01 16.22
C ALA A 30 28.93 -2.60 15.41
N THR A 31 28.88 -1.36 14.96
CA THR A 31 27.89 -0.94 13.97
C THR A 31 28.06 -1.88 12.79
N PRO A 32 27.00 -2.59 12.37
CA PRO A 32 27.09 -3.44 11.19
C PRO A 32 27.60 -2.57 10.05
N ALA A 33 28.64 -3.05 9.36
CA ALA A 33 29.18 -2.36 8.20
C ALA A 33 28.01 -2.12 7.23
N ARG A 34 27.74 -0.85 6.93
CA ARG A 34 26.70 -0.50 5.97
C ARG A 34 27.10 -1.12 4.64
N ALA A 35 26.23 -1.96 4.07
CA ALA A 35 26.47 -2.56 2.77
C ALA A 35 26.67 -1.44 1.73
N GLU A 36 27.67 -1.59 0.88
CA GLU A 36 27.92 -0.61 -0.18
C GLU A 36 26.80 -0.68 -1.23
N PRO A 37 26.34 0.48 -1.76
CA PRO A 37 25.34 0.49 -2.83
C PRO A 37 25.84 -0.27 -4.07
N GLN A 38 24.95 -1.06 -4.66
CA GLN A 38 25.18 -1.76 -5.91
C GLN A 38 24.52 -1.01 -7.06
N THR A 39 25.10 -1.08 -8.25
CA THR A 39 24.51 -0.54 -9.48
C THR A 39 24.07 -1.70 -10.37
N VAL A 40 22.80 -1.68 -10.75
CA VAL A 40 22.13 -2.74 -11.51
C VAL A 40 21.53 -2.12 -12.75
N VAL A 41 21.56 -2.88 -13.83
CA VAL A 41 21.04 -2.48 -15.13
C VAL A 41 19.89 -3.39 -15.49
N ALA A 42 18.75 -2.80 -15.81
CA ALA A 42 17.61 -3.48 -16.39
C ALA A 42 17.28 -2.88 -17.77
N THR A 43 16.42 -3.57 -18.50
CA THR A 43 15.81 -3.04 -19.73
C THR A 43 14.30 -2.95 -19.53
N VAL A 44 13.67 -1.90 -20.04
CA VAL A 44 12.21 -1.77 -20.08
C VAL A 44 11.82 -1.06 -21.36
N LEU A 45 10.96 -1.69 -22.15
CA LEU A 45 10.53 -1.24 -23.48
C LEU A 45 11.73 -0.92 -24.40
N GLY A 46 12.77 -1.76 -24.34
CA GLY A 46 14.01 -1.60 -25.10
C GLY A 46 14.94 -0.47 -24.61
N LYS A 47 14.60 0.21 -23.51
CA LYS A 47 15.43 1.27 -22.92
C LYS A 47 16.19 0.74 -21.71
N ARG A 48 17.47 1.09 -21.63
CA ARG A 48 18.31 0.81 -20.47
C ARG A 48 17.87 1.66 -19.27
N VAL A 49 17.75 1.02 -18.12
CA VAL A 49 17.47 1.65 -16.83
C VAL A 49 18.56 1.25 -15.84
N GLU A 50 19.12 2.23 -15.16
CA GLU A 50 20.13 2.03 -14.12
C GLU A 50 19.54 2.35 -12.76
N VAL A 51 19.81 1.46 -11.81
CA VAL A 51 19.39 1.56 -10.41
C VAL A 51 20.64 1.46 -9.55
N THR A 52 20.81 2.39 -8.60
CA THR A 52 21.87 2.34 -7.60
C THR A 52 21.24 2.38 -6.20
N ALA A 53 21.35 1.29 -5.45
CA ALA A 53 20.72 1.16 -4.13
C ALA A 53 21.49 0.22 -3.20
N GLU A 54 21.14 0.22 -1.91
CA GLU A 54 21.59 -0.82 -0.98
C GLU A 54 21.08 -2.19 -1.46
N PRO A 55 21.84 -3.29 -1.28
CA PRO A 55 21.50 -4.59 -1.88
C PRO A 55 20.07 -5.07 -1.58
N ASP A 56 19.57 -4.85 -0.37
CA ASP A 56 18.22 -5.21 0.07
C ASP A 56 17.10 -4.32 -0.50
N LYS A 57 17.45 -3.26 -1.24
CA LYS A 57 16.51 -2.30 -1.84
C LYS A 57 16.49 -2.35 -3.35
N ILE A 58 17.38 -3.11 -3.99
CA ILE A 58 17.47 -3.17 -5.45
C ILE A 58 16.14 -3.59 -6.09
N GLY A 59 15.49 -4.64 -5.58
CA GLY A 59 14.19 -5.09 -6.10
C GLY A 59 13.11 -4.00 -6.07
N TYR A 60 13.03 -3.26 -4.95
CA TYR A 60 12.12 -2.12 -4.83
C TYR A 60 12.45 -0.98 -5.80
N GLU A 61 13.72 -0.62 -5.95
CA GLU A 61 14.12 0.44 -6.87
C GLU A 61 13.90 0.04 -8.34
N LEU A 62 14.11 -1.23 -8.69
CA LEU A 62 13.73 -1.77 -10.00
C LEU A 62 12.23 -1.62 -10.25
N GLN A 63 11.38 -1.99 -9.28
CA GLN A 63 9.93 -1.78 -9.35
C GLN A 63 9.59 -0.30 -9.62
N GLN A 64 10.19 0.63 -8.87
CA GLN A 64 9.92 2.08 -9.02
C GLN A 64 10.29 2.62 -10.41
N LYS A 65 11.24 1.99 -11.11
CA LYS A 65 11.64 2.42 -12.47
C LYS A 65 10.88 1.69 -13.58
N ILE A 66 10.56 0.41 -13.39
CA ILE A 66 9.94 -0.45 -14.41
C ILE A 66 8.42 -0.24 -14.44
N LEU A 67 7.75 -0.30 -13.29
CA LEU A 67 6.29 -0.29 -13.20
C LEU A 67 5.65 0.93 -13.88
N PRO A 68 6.10 2.18 -13.67
CA PRO A 68 5.43 3.34 -14.27
C PRO A 68 5.40 3.27 -15.80
N GLN A 69 6.47 2.76 -16.42
CA GLN A 69 6.58 2.64 -17.88
C GLN A 69 5.66 1.54 -18.43
N LEU A 70 5.59 0.39 -17.74
CA LEU A 70 4.66 -0.68 -18.12
C LEU A 70 3.20 -0.26 -17.92
N VAL A 71 2.89 0.47 -16.85
CA VAL A 71 1.54 1.00 -16.59
C VAL A 71 1.15 2.01 -17.67
N GLU A 72 2.06 2.89 -18.08
CA GLU A 72 1.81 3.84 -19.17
C GLU A 72 1.54 3.11 -20.49
N LYS A 73 2.39 2.14 -20.86
CA LYS A 73 2.17 1.27 -22.03
C LYS A 73 0.80 0.60 -21.97
N TYR A 74 0.44 0.02 -20.83
CA TYR A 74 -0.84 -0.68 -20.65
C TYR A 74 -2.02 0.29 -20.81
N LYS A 75 -1.99 1.44 -20.13
CA LYS A 75 -3.05 2.45 -20.20
C LYS A 75 -3.21 2.99 -21.62
N ALA A 76 -2.14 3.13 -22.38
CA ALA A 76 -2.21 3.51 -23.79
C ALA A 76 -2.85 2.42 -24.67
N ALA A 77 -2.57 1.14 -24.39
CA ALA A 77 -3.16 0.01 -25.13
C ALA A 77 -4.65 -0.21 -24.83
N TYR A 78 -5.11 0.19 -23.64
CA TYR A 78 -6.47 -0.01 -23.15
C TYR A 78 -7.09 1.31 -22.66
N GLU A 79 -6.91 2.38 -23.43
CA GLU A 79 -7.31 3.74 -23.06
C GLU A 79 -8.80 3.84 -22.69
N ASP A 80 -9.68 3.28 -23.52
CA ASP A 80 -11.13 3.27 -23.30
C ASP A 80 -11.55 2.64 -21.96
N GLU A 81 -10.74 1.71 -21.44
CA GLU A 81 -11.02 1.04 -20.17
C GLU A 81 -10.37 1.72 -18.97
N CYS A 82 -9.25 2.40 -19.18
CA CYS A 82 -8.44 2.98 -18.11
C CYS A 82 -8.77 4.45 -17.86
N THR A 83 -9.33 5.15 -18.84
CA THR A 83 -9.66 6.57 -18.75
C THR A 83 -11.05 6.77 -18.17
N PRO A 84 -11.19 7.44 -17.01
CA PRO A 84 -12.51 7.74 -16.49
C PRO A 84 -13.19 8.85 -17.30
N THR A 85 -14.50 8.75 -17.50
CA THR A 85 -15.29 9.81 -18.12
C THR A 85 -15.51 10.97 -17.14
N PRO A 86 -15.84 12.18 -17.63
CA PRO A 86 -16.23 13.30 -16.76
C PRO A 86 -17.36 12.95 -15.79
N GLU A 87 -18.33 12.14 -16.22
CA GLU A 87 -19.45 11.67 -15.39
C GLU A 87 -18.99 10.71 -14.31
N GLU A 88 -18.04 9.81 -14.61
CA GLU A 88 -17.45 8.92 -13.61
C GLU A 88 -16.67 9.71 -12.55
N HIS A 89 -15.90 10.72 -12.96
CA HIS A 89 -15.23 11.64 -12.03
C HIS A 89 -16.22 12.35 -11.11
N GLN A 90 -17.31 12.87 -11.66
CA GLN A 90 -18.33 13.55 -10.87
C GLN A 90 -19.00 12.60 -9.87
N ARG A 91 -19.41 11.40 -10.31
CA ARG A 91 -20.01 10.39 -9.41
C ARG A 91 -19.07 10.00 -8.28
N TYR A 92 -17.79 9.78 -8.59
CA TYR A 92 -16.79 9.45 -7.58
C TYR A 92 -16.59 10.60 -6.58
N ALA A 93 -16.46 11.83 -7.06
CA ALA A 93 -16.32 13.01 -6.21
C ALA A 93 -17.54 13.21 -5.29
N ASP A 94 -18.76 13.00 -5.79
CA ASP A 94 -19.98 13.08 -4.99
C ASP A 94 -20.06 11.99 -3.93
N TRP A 95 -19.66 10.76 -4.26
CA TRP A 95 -19.54 9.68 -3.29
C TRP A 95 -18.50 10.00 -2.22
N TRP A 96 -17.30 10.45 -2.62
CA TRP A 96 -16.21 10.80 -1.72
C TRP A 96 -16.62 11.91 -0.75
N LYS A 97 -17.26 12.98 -1.26
CA LYS A 97 -17.81 14.07 -0.44
C LYS A 97 -18.75 13.54 0.64
N LYS A 98 -19.66 12.62 0.29
CA LYS A 98 -20.57 11.98 1.26
C LYS A 98 -19.79 11.20 2.33
N GLN A 99 -18.75 10.45 1.95
CA GLN A 99 -17.90 9.71 2.89
C GLN A 99 -17.17 10.63 3.87
N ILE A 100 -16.59 11.74 3.40
CA ILE A 100 -15.95 12.72 4.29
C ILE A 100 -16.99 13.32 5.24
N THR A 101 -18.16 13.76 4.73
CA THR A 101 -19.18 14.40 5.57
C THR A 101 -19.77 13.45 6.61
N SER A 102 -19.96 12.16 6.29
CA SER A 102 -20.38 11.16 7.28
C SER A 102 -19.29 10.85 8.30
N THR A 103 -18.02 10.90 7.89
CA THR A 103 -16.87 10.66 8.78
C THR A 103 -16.59 11.89 9.66
N GLN A 104 -16.87 13.10 9.22
CA GLN A 104 -16.73 14.33 10.04
C GLN A 104 -17.67 14.35 11.26
N GLN A 105 -18.79 13.62 11.23
CA GLN A 105 -19.64 13.41 12.41
C GLN A 105 -19.05 12.41 13.42
N ALA A 106 -18.06 11.61 13.02
CA ALA A 106 -17.31 10.70 13.89
C ALA A 106 -15.90 11.27 14.13
N GLN A 107 -15.67 11.86 15.30
CA GLN A 107 -14.39 12.45 15.71
C GLN A 107 -13.19 11.53 15.41
N SER A 108 -12.45 11.75 14.31
CA SER A 108 -11.19 11.05 14.02
C SER A 108 -10.18 11.99 13.36
N ASP A 109 -8.95 12.09 13.86
CA ASP A 109 -7.91 13.03 13.39
C ASP A 109 -7.21 12.59 12.08
N ALA A 110 -7.92 11.89 11.20
CA ALA A 110 -7.34 11.40 9.95
C ALA A 110 -7.04 12.56 8.97
N PRO A 111 -5.88 12.55 8.28
CA PRO A 111 -5.46 13.58 7.33
C PRO A 111 -6.38 13.75 6.11
N ILE A 112 -7.39 12.89 5.96
CA ILE A 112 -8.35 12.86 4.84
C ILE A 112 -9.49 13.89 5.02
N LYS A 113 -9.62 14.52 6.21
CA LYS A 113 -10.73 15.44 6.56
C LYS A 113 -10.97 16.59 5.56
N ASN A 114 -9.95 17.01 4.81
CA ASN A 114 -10.00 18.14 3.88
C ASN A 114 -9.59 17.79 2.44
N ALA A 115 -9.50 16.51 2.08
CA ALA A 115 -9.13 16.14 0.73
C ALA A 115 -10.21 16.62 -0.27
N ASP A 116 -9.80 17.41 -1.26
CA ASP A 116 -10.69 17.90 -2.33
C ASP A 116 -11.27 16.68 -3.09
N PRO A 117 -12.60 16.46 -3.09
CA PRO A 117 -13.20 15.31 -3.77
C PRO A 117 -12.88 15.25 -5.27
N GLN A 118 -12.76 16.40 -5.93
CA GLN A 118 -12.40 16.47 -7.34
C GLN A 118 -10.96 15.99 -7.54
N LEU A 119 -10.02 16.48 -6.73
CA LEU A 119 -8.63 16.02 -6.76
C LEU A 119 -8.53 14.51 -6.47
N MET A 120 -9.26 14.00 -5.48
CA MET A 120 -9.26 12.58 -5.16
C MET A 120 -9.80 11.73 -6.31
N SER A 121 -10.84 12.21 -7.02
CA SER A 121 -11.32 11.52 -8.22
C SER A 121 -10.26 11.46 -9.32
N GLN A 122 -9.45 12.50 -9.49
CA GLN A 122 -8.40 12.57 -10.51
C GLN A 122 -7.23 11.64 -10.19
N ILE A 123 -6.94 11.42 -8.91
CA ILE A 123 -5.83 10.56 -8.48
C ILE A 123 -6.25 9.09 -8.42
N LEU A 124 -7.39 8.79 -7.79
CA LEU A 124 -7.77 7.40 -7.44
C LEU A 124 -8.52 6.68 -8.56
N LEU A 125 -9.39 7.37 -9.27
CA LEU A 125 -10.27 6.74 -10.24
C LEU A 125 -9.52 6.15 -11.45
N PRO A 126 -8.50 6.82 -12.03
CA PRO A 126 -7.70 6.20 -13.09
C PRO A 126 -6.97 4.93 -12.63
N ASN A 127 -6.48 4.91 -11.39
CA ASN A 127 -5.82 3.72 -10.83
C ASN A 127 -6.82 2.60 -10.60
N TYR A 128 -8.01 2.90 -10.07
CA TYR A 128 -9.09 1.92 -9.93
C TYR A 128 -9.46 1.29 -11.28
N LYS A 129 -9.62 2.10 -12.33
CA LYS A 129 -9.98 1.59 -13.67
C LYS A 129 -8.88 0.70 -14.25
N PHE A 130 -7.63 1.14 -14.15
CA PHE A 130 -6.46 0.33 -14.52
C PHE A 130 -6.44 -1.01 -13.78
N TYR A 131 -6.56 -1.00 -12.45
CA TYR A 131 -6.56 -2.21 -11.63
C TYR A 131 -7.74 -3.12 -11.92
N THR A 132 -8.93 -2.58 -12.17
CA THR A 132 -10.10 -3.37 -12.56
C THR A 132 -9.87 -4.04 -13.92
N SER A 133 -9.25 -3.33 -14.87
CA SER A 133 -8.89 -3.84 -16.18
C SER A 133 -7.89 -5.00 -16.07
N LEU A 134 -6.87 -4.87 -15.22
CA LEU A 134 -5.92 -5.94 -14.90
C LEU A 134 -6.60 -7.16 -14.28
N TYR A 135 -7.40 -6.94 -13.23
CA TYR A 135 -8.08 -8.02 -12.50
C TYR A 135 -8.89 -8.91 -13.45
N ARG A 136 -9.64 -8.30 -14.37
CA ARG A 136 -10.47 -9.03 -15.35
C ARG A 136 -9.65 -9.83 -16.36
N ARG A 137 -8.46 -9.37 -16.75
CA ARG A 137 -7.63 -10.01 -17.78
C ARG A 137 -6.69 -11.08 -17.25
N TYR A 138 -6.09 -10.82 -16.10
CA TYR A 138 -5.01 -11.63 -15.56
C TYR A 138 -5.46 -12.57 -14.44
N GLY A 139 -6.74 -12.97 -14.50
CA GLY A 139 -7.27 -14.08 -13.70
C GLY A 139 -7.72 -13.72 -12.28
N GLY A 140 -7.86 -12.44 -11.95
CA GLY A 140 -8.35 -11.98 -10.65
C GLY A 140 -7.43 -12.36 -9.49
N GLY A 141 -8.01 -12.94 -8.44
CA GLY A 141 -7.30 -13.42 -7.24
C GLY A 141 -7.40 -12.49 -6.04
N ARG A 142 -6.40 -12.54 -5.16
CA ARG A 142 -6.33 -11.75 -3.93
C ARG A 142 -6.31 -10.25 -4.22
N LEU A 143 -6.95 -9.50 -3.35
CA LEU A 143 -7.02 -8.04 -3.37
C LEU A 143 -6.29 -7.50 -2.14
N LEU A 144 -5.51 -6.43 -2.31
CA LEU A 144 -4.78 -5.79 -1.22
C LEU A 144 -5.32 -4.39 -0.98
N TRP A 145 -5.79 -4.14 0.25
CA TRP A 145 -6.26 -2.84 0.70
C TRP A 145 -5.08 -1.94 1.08
N GLN A 146 -4.87 -0.89 0.30
CA GLN A 146 -3.85 0.13 0.52
C GLN A 146 -4.47 1.49 0.84
N GLN A 147 -3.63 2.43 1.27
CA GLN A 147 -4.04 3.81 1.56
C GLN A 147 -4.66 4.52 0.36
N PHE A 148 -4.27 4.16 -0.87
CA PHE A 148 -4.75 4.76 -2.13
C PHE A 148 -5.62 3.82 -2.96
N GLY A 149 -6.31 2.89 -2.32
CA GLY A 149 -7.30 2.02 -2.97
C GLY A 149 -6.93 0.55 -2.89
N VAL A 150 -7.58 -0.23 -3.75
CA VAL A 150 -7.44 -1.68 -3.80
C VAL A 150 -6.53 -2.06 -4.95
N GLU A 151 -5.48 -2.81 -4.66
CA GLU A 151 -4.59 -3.40 -5.65
C GLU A 151 -5.02 -4.86 -5.95
N PRO A 152 -5.08 -5.26 -7.23
CA PRO A 152 -5.39 -6.62 -7.65
C PRO A 152 -4.13 -7.48 -7.57
N TYR A 153 -3.70 -7.80 -6.35
CA TYR A 153 -2.39 -8.33 -6.01
C TYR A 153 -1.92 -9.51 -6.88
N ASP A 154 -2.76 -10.55 -7.04
CA ASP A 154 -2.38 -11.72 -7.85
C ASP A 154 -2.41 -11.39 -9.36
N ALA A 155 -3.40 -10.63 -9.84
CA ALA A 155 -3.48 -10.23 -11.24
C ALA A 155 -2.32 -9.31 -11.65
N MET A 156 -1.86 -8.45 -10.74
CA MET A 156 -0.68 -7.60 -10.91
C MET A 156 0.58 -8.45 -11.12
N ARG A 157 0.76 -9.50 -10.31
CA ARG A 157 1.83 -10.49 -10.47
C ARG A 157 1.76 -11.18 -11.83
N HIS A 158 0.61 -11.75 -12.18
CA HIS A 158 0.44 -12.44 -13.47
C HIS A 158 0.65 -11.52 -14.67
N TRP A 159 0.26 -10.25 -14.56
CA TRP A 159 0.53 -9.27 -15.60
C TRP A 159 2.04 -9.02 -15.76
N LEU A 160 2.78 -8.82 -14.67
CA LEU A 160 4.23 -8.64 -14.73
C LEU A 160 4.94 -9.83 -15.37
N GLU A 161 4.56 -11.06 -14.99
CA GLU A 161 5.10 -12.28 -15.61
C GLU A 161 4.82 -12.32 -17.12
N SER A 162 3.65 -11.83 -17.54
CA SER A 162 3.31 -11.75 -18.96
C SER A 162 4.12 -10.71 -19.72
N GLU A 163 4.42 -9.56 -19.10
CA GLU A 163 5.26 -8.50 -19.67
C GLU A 163 6.71 -8.94 -19.76
N GLU A 164 7.22 -9.64 -18.75
CA GLU A 164 8.57 -10.22 -18.73
C GLU A 164 8.71 -11.29 -19.83
N LYS A 165 7.75 -12.21 -19.92
CA LYS A 165 7.71 -13.23 -20.98
C LYS A 165 7.61 -12.62 -22.38
N ALA A 166 6.99 -11.45 -22.50
CA ALA A 166 6.89 -10.69 -23.74
C ALA A 166 8.11 -9.77 -23.98
N GLU A 167 9.19 -9.92 -23.20
CA GLU A 167 10.43 -9.13 -23.29
C GLU A 167 10.18 -7.62 -23.19
N SER A 168 9.08 -7.22 -22.54
CA SER A 168 8.75 -5.81 -22.31
C SER A 168 9.59 -5.20 -21.19
N PHE A 169 10.19 -6.03 -20.35
CA PHE A 169 11.31 -5.67 -19.50
C PHE A 169 12.19 -6.90 -19.25
N GLU A 170 13.41 -6.66 -18.79
CA GLU A 170 14.38 -7.67 -18.40
C GLU A 170 15.14 -7.16 -17.17
N ILE A 171 15.27 -8.01 -16.16
CA ILE A 171 16.06 -7.77 -14.95
C ILE A 171 17.12 -8.85 -14.82
N PRO A 172 18.29 -8.56 -14.21
CA PRO A 172 19.28 -9.60 -13.96
C PRO A 172 18.71 -10.68 -13.03
N GLU A 173 19.00 -11.95 -13.35
CA GLU A 173 18.46 -13.13 -12.68
C GLU A 173 18.65 -13.10 -11.16
N GLU A 174 19.80 -12.58 -10.69
CA GLU A 174 20.11 -12.48 -9.27
C GLU A 174 19.16 -11.55 -8.48
N TYR A 175 18.40 -10.70 -9.16
CA TYR A 175 17.41 -9.78 -8.56
C TYR A 175 15.96 -10.16 -8.89
N HIS A 176 15.72 -11.30 -9.54
CA HIS A 176 14.37 -11.73 -9.93
C HIS A 176 13.46 -11.92 -8.72
N GLU A 177 13.91 -12.69 -7.74
CA GLU A 177 13.17 -12.91 -6.50
C GLU A 177 12.93 -11.61 -5.72
N ASP A 178 13.92 -10.72 -5.65
CA ASP A 178 13.81 -9.43 -4.96
C ASP A 178 12.80 -8.50 -5.65
N PHE A 179 12.81 -8.46 -6.99
CA PHE A 179 11.84 -7.69 -7.78
C PHE A 179 10.41 -8.16 -7.52
N TYR A 180 10.22 -9.45 -7.29
CA TYR A 180 8.91 -10.05 -7.12
C TYR A 180 8.50 -10.28 -5.66
N ALA A 181 9.40 -10.07 -4.70
CA ALA A 181 9.21 -10.34 -3.28
C ALA A 181 7.93 -9.70 -2.72
N TYR A 182 7.55 -8.53 -3.24
CA TYR A 182 6.33 -7.84 -2.87
C TYR A 182 5.07 -8.67 -3.14
N TRP A 183 4.98 -9.37 -4.28
CA TRP A 183 3.82 -10.18 -4.69
C TRP A 183 3.90 -11.67 -4.28
N ASN A 184 5.06 -12.11 -3.79
CA ASN A 184 5.26 -13.49 -3.32
C ASN A 184 4.75 -13.72 -1.89
N GLN A 185 4.24 -12.68 -1.21
CA GLN A 185 3.79 -12.81 0.18
C GLN A 185 2.50 -13.62 0.26
N LYS A 186 2.47 -14.59 1.17
CA LYS A 186 1.27 -15.40 1.43
C LYS A 186 0.20 -14.61 2.19
N GLN A 187 0.66 -13.72 3.08
CA GLN A 187 -0.17 -12.90 3.94
C GLN A 187 0.52 -11.55 4.18
N THR A 188 -0.25 -10.47 4.20
CA THR A 188 0.18 -9.15 4.64
C THR A 188 -1.04 -8.38 5.13
N ILE A 189 -0.81 -7.29 5.86
CA ILE A 189 -1.91 -6.47 6.39
C ILE A 189 -2.71 -5.91 5.20
N GLY A 190 -4.02 -6.14 5.22
CA GLY A 190 -4.94 -5.68 4.17
C GLY A 190 -5.09 -6.64 2.99
N LEU A 191 -4.36 -7.76 2.94
CA LEU A 191 -4.58 -8.78 1.91
C LEU A 191 -5.86 -9.55 2.19
N SER A 192 -6.71 -9.70 1.18
CA SER A 192 -8.03 -10.32 1.32
C SER A 192 -7.95 -11.79 1.72
N GLU A 193 -8.65 -12.16 2.79
CA GLU A 193 -8.90 -13.56 3.18
C GLU A 193 -10.20 -14.11 2.53
N ASP A 194 -11.27 -13.31 2.52
CA ASP A 194 -12.53 -13.60 1.81
C ASP A 194 -12.51 -12.95 0.43
N LEU A 195 -12.17 -13.76 -0.59
CA LEU A 195 -12.09 -13.30 -1.97
C LEU A 195 -13.44 -12.83 -2.51
N LYS A 196 -14.55 -13.48 -2.14
CA LYS A 196 -15.85 -13.18 -2.75
C LYS A 196 -16.38 -11.83 -2.30
N GLN A 197 -16.27 -11.52 -1.01
CA GLN A 197 -16.68 -10.21 -0.49
C GLN A 197 -15.79 -9.10 -1.04
N ALA A 198 -14.47 -9.31 -1.06
CA ALA A 198 -13.53 -8.33 -1.55
C ALA A 198 -13.75 -8.05 -3.05
N GLU A 199 -13.94 -9.10 -3.86
CA GLU A 199 -14.23 -9.00 -5.29
C GLU A 199 -15.54 -8.27 -5.57
N ASP A 200 -16.61 -8.57 -4.83
CA ASP A 200 -17.90 -7.87 -5.02
C ASP A 200 -17.77 -6.37 -4.76
N TYR A 201 -17.07 -5.97 -3.69
CA TYR A 201 -16.81 -4.55 -3.43
C TYR A 201 -15.94 -3.93 -4.53
N PHE A 202 -14.86 -4.62 -4.92
CA PHE A 202 -13.90 -4.11 -5.89
C PHE A 202 -14.50 -3.97 -7.29
N LEU A 203 -15.30 -4.94 -7.75
CA LEU A 203 -15.90 -4.91 -9.08
C LEU A 203 -17.22 -4.14 -9.13
N ASN A 204 -17.91 -3.99 -7.99
CA ASN A 204 -19.18 -3.27 -7.87
C ASN A 204 -19.09 -2.19 -6.77
N PRO A 205 -18.20 -1.20 -6.89
CA PRO A 205 -18.03 -0.23 -5.82
C PRO A 205 -19.29 0.63 -5.68
N PRO A 206 -19.60 1.12 -4.46
CA PRO A 206 -20.85 1.85 -4.19
C PRO A 206 -21.07 3.14 -4.98
N TRP A 207 -20.01 3.70 -5.56
CA TRP A 207 -20.08 4.88 -6.44
C TRP A 207 -20.37 4.55 -7.90
N SER A 208 -20.18 3.29 -8.30
CA SER A 208 -20.50 2.83 -9.65
C SER A 208 -21.99 2.50 -9.75
N ASP A 209 -22.63 2.90 -10.83
CA ASP A 209 -24.06 2.63 -11.08
C ASP A 209 -24.37 1.13 -11.29
N THR A 210 -23.37 0.25 -11.16
CA THR A 210 -23.44 -1.17 -11.51
C THR A 210 -24.35 -1.98 -10.59
N LYS A 211 -24.66 -1.54 -9.36
CA LYS A 211 -25.72 -2.12 -8.50
C LYS A 211 -25.90 -1.34 -7.19
N LEU A 212 -26.78 -0.34 -7.21
CA LEU A 212 -27.48 0.13 -6.00
C LEU A 212 -28.41 -1.00 -5.51
N LYS A 213 -27.87 -2.08 -4.92
CA LYS A 213 -28.68 -3.14 -4.28
C LYS A 213 -28.00 -4.06 -3.28
N MET A 214 -26.68 -4.03 -3.10
CA MET A 214 -26.03 -4.84 -2.06
C MET A 214 -24.95 -4.02 -1.38
N LEU A 215 -25.19 -3.67 -0.10
CA LEU A 215 -24.22 -3.49 0.98
C LEU A 215 -24.86 -2.61 2.06
N SER A 216 -25.79 -3.20 2.81
CA SER A 216 -26.26 -2.69 4.10
C SER A 216 -25.37 -3.14 5.27
N LYS A 217 -24.07 -3.36 5.03
CA LYS A 217 -23.10 -3.67 6.08
C LYS A 217 -21.94 -2.67 6.05
N PRO A 218 -21.57 -2.10 7.20
CA PRO A 218 -20.43 -1.20 7.30
C PRO A 218 -19.14 -1.92 6.93
N LEU A 219 -18.20 -1.18 6.37
CA LEU A 219 -16.85 -1.63 6.07
C LEU A 219 -16.22 -2.27 7.32
N PRO A 220 -15.49 -3.40 7.18
CA PRO A 220 -14.66 -3.90 8.27
C PRO A 220 -13.65 -2.80 8.65
N ARG A 221 -13.55 -2.53 9.97
CA ARG A 221 -12.59 -1.59 10.54
C ARG A 221 -11.24 -2.25 10.70
#